data_AF-A0A7Z9X050-F1
#
_entry.id   AF-A0A7Z9X050-F1
#
_cell.length_a   1.000
_cell.length_b   1.000
_cell.length_c   1.000
_cell.angle_alpha   90.00
_cell.angle_beta   90.00
_cell.angle_gamma   90.00
#
_symmetry.space_group_name_H-M   'P 1'
#
loop_
_entity.id
_entity.type
_entity.pdbx_description
1 polymer ?
#
loop_
_entity_poly.entity_id
_entity_poly.type
_entity_poly.pdbx_seq_one_letter_code
_entity_poly.pdbx_strand_id
1 'polypeptide(L)'
;MRRLILGSITRLDLVVWLLVMAFFCGSSLLSQGNLQLSFIGASGIIVEMLFIGLSIEIIIESIKHIKGIGTITGFITNGPEALCLIVGLIAGDILFAASTPLGSNFMNPILLITATIICKSTLQTLKTKPVYSIITMLSTATLAVSFFIIPESFFSYWLLLAVLVTVPLFFLRPDEGEEESDAMYDENARKWLIPAILLLLGAGYFLDPVVSFAAESSKAPKGVIGFLVLATLTSWPEFKSCLALLSRNKPLAAILNITISNITNIWLAAGGIGFYLLSQ
;
A
#
# COMPACT_ATOMS: atom_id res chain seq x y z
N MET A 1 -19.70 -7.51 14.09
CA MET A 1 -19.22 -6.11 14.23
C MET A 1 -18.29 -5.88 15.41
N ARG A 2 -18.75 -5.92 16.67
CA ARG A 2 -17.93 -5.51 17.83
C ARG A 2 -16.63 -6.31 18.00
N ARG A 3 -16.67 -7.62 17.74
CA ARG A 3 -15.49 -8.51 17.79
C ARG A 3 -14.49 -8.26 16.63
N LEU A 4 -15.00 -7.76 15.50
CA LEU A 4 -14.22 -7.42 14.30
C LEU A 4 -13.52 -6.07 14.53
N ILE A 5 -14.26 -5.07 15.04
CA ILE A 5 -13.70 -3.76 15.43
C ILE A 5 -12.67 -3.88 16.57
N LEU A 6 -12.91 -4.73 17.57
CA LEU A 6 -11.94 -4.96 18.65
C LEU A 6 -10.75 -5.84 18.21
N GLY A 7 -10.89 -6.60 17.12
CA GLY A 7 -9.83 -7.41 16.53
C GLY A 7 -8.92 -6.63 15.57
N SER A 8 -9.39 -5.49 15.05
CA SER A 8 -8.69 -4.70 14.05
C SER A 8 -7.43 -3.99 14.55
N ILE A 9 -7.42 -3.64 15.85
CA ILE A 9 -6.28 -3.04 16.54
C ILE A 9 -5.46 -4.15 17.18
N THR A 10 -4.34 -4.45 16.56
CA THR A 10 -3.35 -5.43 17.03
C THR A 10 -2.25 -4.76 17.83
N ARG A 11 -1.45 -5.56 18.55
CA ARG A 11 -0.24 -5.06 19.22
C ARG A 11 0.73 -4.39 18.27
N LEU A 12 0.74 -4.82 17.01
CA LEU A 12 1.59 -4.23 15.99
C LEU A 12 1.11 -2.82 15.62
N ASP A 13 -0.20 -2.60 15.53
CA ASP A 13 -0.76 -1.27 15.29
C ASP A 13 -0.31 -0.30 16.39
N LEU A 14 -0.33 -0.72 17.66
CA LEU A 14 0.17 0.08 18.78
C LEU A 14 1.66 0.42 18.67
N VAL A 15 2.50 -0.54 18.24
CA VAL A 15 3.94 -0.29 18.03
C VAL A 15 4.13 0.73 16.92
N VAL A 16 3.42 0.59 15.81
CA VAL A 16 3.55 1.53 14.68
C VAL A 16 3.02 2.91 15.04
N TRP A 17 1.93 3.01 15.79
CA TRP A 17 1.43 4.29 16.31
C TRP A 17 2.47 4.98 17.18
N LEU A 18 3.13 4.23 18.08
CA LEU A 18 4.24 4.77 18.87
C LEU A 18 5.41 5.24 18.01
N LEU A 19 5.74 4.51 16.95
CA LEU A 19 6.80 4.90 16.01
C LEU A 19 6.44 6.17 15.22
N VAL A 20 5.20 6.31 14.76
CA VAL A 20 4.71 7.52 14.08
C VAL A 20 4.81 8.72 15.02
N MET A 21 4.33 8.58 16.26
CA MET A 21 4.46 9.63 17.28
C MET A 21 5.93 9.96 17.55
N ALA A 22 6.77 8.95 17.76
CA ALA A 22 8.18 9.13 18.06
C ALA A 22 8.92 9.82 16.90
N PHE A 23 8.61 9.48 15.64
CA PHE A 23 9.21 10.08 14.47
C PHE A 23 8.88 11.57 14.36
N PHE A 24 7.60 11.94 14.34
CA PHE A 24 7.19 13.33 14.13
C PHE A 24 7.48 14.21 15.35
N CYS A 25 7.21 13.75 16.57
CA CYS A 25 7.55 14.50 17.78
C CYS A 25 9.07 14.58 17.98
N GLY A 26 9.81 13.50 17.69
CA GLY A 26 11.26 13.47 17.75
C GLY A 26 11.89 14.43 16.73
N SER A 27 11.41 14.41 15.48
CA SER A 27 11.82 15.37 14.45
C SER A 27 11.55 16.80 14.91
N SER A 28 10.37 17.06 15.49
CA SER A 28 10.04 18.39 16.03
C SER A 28 11.01 18.84 17.11
N LEU A 29 11.42 17.95 18.02
CA LEU A 29 12.37 18.27 19.08
C LEU A 29 13.78 18.55 18.54
N LEU A 30 14.23 17.75 17.56
CA LEU A 30 15.57 17.86 16.98
C LEU A 30 15.70 19.05 16.02
N SER A 31 14.65 19.34 15.25
CA SER A 31 14.64 20.35 14.18
C SER A 31 14.00 21.67 14.59
N GLN A 32 13.70 21.86 15.88
CA GLN A 32 13.00 23.04 16.41
C GLN A 32 11.65 23.30 15.71
N GLY A 33 10.88 22.23 15.50
CA GLY A 33 9.49 22.29 15.03
C GLY A 33 8.50 22.64 16.14
N ASN A 34 7.22 22.69 15.80
CA ASN A 34 6.14 22.86 16.77
C ASN A 34 5.70 21.49 17.30
N LEU A 35 6.07 21.17 18.56
CA LEU A 35 5.81 19.86 19.16
C LEU A 35 4.31 19.57 19.27
N GLN A 36 3.50 20.57 19.63
CA GLN A 36 2.06 20.40 19.80
C GLN A 36 1.38 20.10 18.47
N LEU A 37 1.69 20.86 17.41
CA LEU A 37 1.13 20.62 16.08
C LEU A 37 1.64 19.30 15.48
N SER A 38 2.91 18.95 15.74
CA SER A 38 3.47 17.65 15.31
C SER A 38 2.76 16.48 15.99
N PHE A 39 2.45 16.59 17.28
CA PHE A 39 1.67 15.59 18.01
C PHE A 39 0.25 15.45 17.44
N ILE A 40 -0.41 16.58 17.13
CA ILE A 40 -1.75 16.58 16.52
C ILE A 40 -1.70 15.92 15.14
N GLY A 41 -0.73 16.29 14.30
CA GLY A 41 -0.56 15.71 12.98
C GLY A 41 -0.30 14.20 13.02
N ALA A 42 0.62 13.76 13.88
CA ALA A 42 0.92 12.34 14.09
C ALA A 42 -0.30 11.55 14.62
N SER A 43 -1.09 12.16 15.50
CA SER A 43 -2.36 11.58 15.96
C SER A 43 -3.38 11.46 14.83
N GLY A 44 -3.43 12.45 13.93
CA GLY A 44 -4.23 12.38 12.70
C GLY A 44 -3.84 11.21 11.82
N ILE A 45 -2.53 11.02 11.57
CA ILE A 45 -2.02 9.88 10.80
C ILE A 45 -2.47 8.55 11.43
N ILE A 46 -2.38 8.43 12.76
CA ILE A 46 -2.82 7.23 13.47
C ILE A 46 -4.31 6.94 13.27
N VAL A 47 -5.15 7.97 13.28
CA VAL A 47 -6.59 7.84 13.00
C VAL A 47 -6.82 7.37 11.57
N GLU A 48 -6.10 7.91 10.59
CA GLU A 48 -6.17 7.46 9.20
C GLU A 48 -5.75 5.99 9.06
N MET A 49 -4.65 5.59 9.68
CA MET A 49 -4.19 4.19 9.69
C MET A 49 -5.22 3.24 10.31
N LEU A 50 -5.94 3.69 11.34
CA LEU A 50 -7.02 2.92 11.97
C LEU A 50 -8.19 2.72 11.01
N PHE A 51 -8.63 3.77 10.30
CA PHE A 51 -9.71 3.67 9.32
C PHE A 51 -9.33 2.80 8.13
N ILE A 52 -8.10 2.93 7.63
CA ILE A 52 -7.56 2.05 6.58
C ILE A 52 -7.56 0.59 7.07
N GLY A 53 -7.00 0.33 8.25
CA GLY A 53 -6.90 -1.02 8.80
C GLY A 53 -8.28 -1.68 9.01
N LEU A 54 -9.24 -0.93 9.55
CA LEU A 54 -10.63 -1.37 9.73
C LEU A 54 -11.29 -1.68 8.37
N SER A 55 -11.09 -0.81 7.39
CA SER A 55 -11.69 -0.96 6.05
C SER A 55 -11.19 -2.23 5.38
N ILE A 56 -9.88 -2.49 5.42
CA ILE A 56 -9.29 -3.70 4.82
C ILE A 56 -9.79 -4.97 5.50
N GLU A 57 -9.89 -4.98 6.83
CA GLU A 57 -10.39 -6.17 7.53
C GLU A 57 -11.84 -6.48 7.13
N ILE A 58 -12.70 -5.47 7.04
CA ILE A 58 -14.09 -5.63 6.57
C ILE A 58 -14.13 -6.10 5.10
N ILE A 59 -13.30 -5.51 4.23
CA ILE A 59 -13.24 -5.87 2.81
C ILE A 59 -12.84 -7.35 2.68
N ILE A 60 -11.73 -7.76 3.30
CA ILE A 60 -11.22 -9.14 3.24
C ILE A 60 -12.24 -10.11 3.79
N GLU A 61 -12.88 -9.80 4.92
CA GLU A 61 -13.92 -10.66 5.50
C GLU A 61 -15.13 -10.80 4.57
N SER A 62 -15.48 -9.74 3.84
CA SER A 62 -16.59 -9.72 2.89
C SER A 62 -16.29 -10.53 1.62
N ILE A 63 -15.03 -10.59 1.19
CA ILE A 63 -14.61 -11.25 -0.06
C ILE A 63 -13.84 -12.56 0.18
N LYS A 64 -13.77 -13.05 1.42
CA LYS A 64 -12.93 -14.20 1.80
C LYS A 64 -13.21 -15.51 1.06
N HIS A 65 -14.40 -15.62 0.44
CA HIS A 65 -14.88 -16.77 -0.30
C HIS A 65 -14.67 -16.65 -1.82
N ILE A 66 -14.18 -15.51 -2.30
CA ILE A 66 -14.03 -15.26 -3.74
C ILE A 66 -12.71 -15.88 -4.23
N LYS A 67 -12.78 -16.62 -5.34
CA LYS A 67 -11.59 -17.17 -6.02
C LYS A 67 -10.66 -16.04 -6.44
N GLY A 68 -9.35 -16.23 -6.24
CA GLY A 68 -8.36 -15.21 -6.59
C GLY A 68 -8.31 -14.05 -5.60
N ILE A 69 -8.57 -14.31 -4.32
CA ILE A 69 -8.64 -13.28 -3.28
C ILE A 69 -7.37 -12.43 -3.22
N GLY A 70 -6.18 -13.02 -3.36
CA GLY A 70 -4.92 -12.29 -3.34
C GLY A 70 -4.82 -11.30 -4.50
N THR A 71 -5.24 -11.72 -5.69
CA THR A 71 -5.31 -10.82 -6.86
C THR A 71 -6.29 -9.67 -6.63
N ILE A 72 -7.49 -9.96 -6.12
CA ILE A 72 -8.51 -8.93 -5.88
C ILE A 72 -8.08 -7.95 -4.80
N THR A 73 -7.54 -8.46 -3.68
CA THR A 73 -7.07 -7.59 -2.61
C THR A 73 -5.94 -6.69 -3.08
N GLY A 74 -5.01 -7.19 -3.90
CA GLY A 74 -3.92 -6.38 -4.44
C GLY A 74 -4.38 -5.21 -5.32
N PHE A 75 -5.56 -5.30 -5.96
CA PHE A 75 -6.15 -4.14 -6.66
C PHE A 75 -6.85 -3.17 -5.70
N ILE A 76 -7.59 -3.70 -4.72
CA ILE A 76 -8.39 -2.88 -3.80
C ILE A 76 -7.48 -2.09 -2.85
N THR A 77 -6.39 -2.70 -2.37
CA THR A 77 -5.50 -2.08 -1.38
C THR A 77 -4.76 -0.88 -1.95
N ASN A 78 -4.50 -0.83 -3.27
CA ASN A 78 -3.86 0.29 -3.97
C ASN A 78 -4.74 1.56 -4.10
N GLY A 79 -5.95 1.57 -3.53
CA GLY A 79 -6.86 2.72 -3.58
C GLY A 79 -6.24 4.02 -3.04
N PRO A 80 -5.60 4.02 -1.86
CA PRO A 80 -4.89 5.19 -1.33
C PRO A 80 -3.78 5.71 -2.27
N GLU A 81 -2.97 4.84 -2.86
CA GLU A 81 -1.94 5.24 -3.84
C GLU A 81 -2.54 5.93 -5.06
N ALA A 82 -3.65 5.40 -5.60
CA ALA A 82 -4.33 6.00 -6.74
C ALA A 82 -4.84 7.41 -6.42
N LEU A 83 -5.33 7.62 -5.20
CA LEU A 83 -5.78 8.94 -4.75
C LEU A 83 -4.61 9.92 -4.58
N CYS A 84 -3.50 9.49 -3.96
CA CYS A 84 -2.29 10.32 -3.88
C CYS A 84 -1.76 10.70 -5.26
N LEU A 85 -1.77 9.78 -6.22
CA LEU A 85 -1.42 10.07 -7.62
C LEU A 85 -2.33 11.16 -8.21
N ILE A 86 -3.65 11.02 -8.07
CA ILE A 86 -4.61 12.00 -8.60
C ILE A 86 -4.38 13.38 -7.97
N VAL A 87 -4.16 13.45 -6.65
CA VAL A 87 -3.86 14.71 -5.94
C VAL A 87 -2.58 15.34 -6.47
N GLY A 88 -1.51 14.56 -6.67
CA GLY A 88 -0.26 15.07 -7.23
C GLY A 88 -0.40 15.55 -8.68
N LEU A 89 -1.19 14.84 -9.51
CA LEU A 89 -1.48 15.27 -10.88
C LEU A 89 -2.26 16.58 -10.92
N ILE A 90 -3.25 16.76 -10.02
CA ILE A 90 -4.00 18.02 -9.88
C ILE A 90 -3.07 19.16 -9.45
N ALA A 91 -2.08 18.87 -8.60
CA ALA A 91 -1.05 19.83 -8.21
C ALA A 91 -0.04 20.16 -9.34
N GLY A 92 -0.08 19.43 -10.45
CA GLY A 92 0.83 19.63 -11.60
C GLY A 92 2.24 19.10 -11.40
N ASP A 93 2.48 18.27 -10.38
CA ASP A 93 3.80 17.71 -10.08
C ASP A 93 3.79 16.20 -10.32
N ILE A 94 4.24 15.78 -11.51
CA ILE A 94 4.28 14.36 -11.90
C ILE A 94 5.28 13.56 -11.07
N LEU A 95 6.38 14.17 -10.64
CA LEU A 95 7.39 13.49 -9.83
C LEU A 95 6.82 13.18 -8.45
N PHE A 96 6.13 14.16 -7.85
CA PHE A 96 5.39 13.95 -6.61
C PHE A 96 4.25 12.94 -6.79
N ALA A 97 3.44 13.08 -7.84
CA ALA A 97 2.32 12.19 -8.11
C ALA A 97 2.74 10.72 -8.26
N ALA A 98 3.82 10.47 -9.01
CA ALA A 98 4.35 9.13 -9.20
C ALA A 98 5.15 8.62 -7.99
N SER A 99 5.59 9.51 -7.08
CA SER A 99 6.46 9.13 -5.97
C SER A 99 5.84 8.11 -5.01
N THR A 100 4.55 8.24 -4.73
CA THR A 100 3.82 7.36 -3.84
C THR A 100 3.66 5.95 -4.41
N PRO A 101 3.03 5.72 -5.59
CA PRO A 101 2.92 4.38 -6.14
C PRO A 101 4.30 3.73 -6.37
N LEU A 102 5.28 4.47 -6.89
CA LEU A 102 6.62 3.94 -7.13
C LEU A 102 7.39 3.66 -5.82
N GLY A 103 7.18 4.45 -4.77
CA GLY A 103 7.71 4.16 -3.43
C GLY A 103 7.10 2.89 -2.84
N SER A 104 5.80 2.67 -3.01
CA SER A 104 5.11 1.45 -2.55
C SER A 104 5.71 0.19 -3.19
N ASN A 105 6.22 0.25 -4.43
CA ASN A 105 6.94 -0.89 -5.05
C ASN A 105 8.17 -1.36 -4.27
N PHE A 106 8.81 -0.47 -3.49
CA PHE A 106 9.91 -0.80 -2.60
C PHE A 106 9.44 -1.24 -1.22
N MET A 107 8.40 -0.58 -0.68
CA MET A 107 7.88 -0.89 0.66
C MET A 107 7.15 -2.23 0.72
N ASN A 108 6.41 -2.58 -0.32
CA ASN A 108 5.62 -3.80 -0.36
C ASN A 108 6.43 -5.10 -0.11
N PRO A 109 7.59 -5.34 -0.76
CA PRO A 109 8.45 -6.48 -0.42
C PRO A 109 8.91 -6.50 1.04
N ILE A 110 9.27 -5.34 1.62
CA ILE A 110 9.70 -5.22 3.02
C ILE A 110 8.56 -5.60 3.96
N LEU A 111 7.36 -5.08 3.66
CA LEU A 111 6.15 -5.34 4.43
C LEU A 111 5.71 -6.81 4.32
N LEU A 112 5.85 -7.44 3.14
CA LEU A 112 5.62 -8.88 2.99
C LEU A 112 6.56 -9.69 3.88
N ILE A 113 7.87 -9.43 3.82
CA ILE A 113 8.86 -10.13 4.64
C ILE A 113 8.49 -9.96 6.12
N THR A 114 8.19 -8.74 6.54
CA THR A 114 7.75 -8.42 7.90
C THR A 114 6.50 -9.23 8.30
N ALA A 115 5.49 -9.28 7.43
CA ALA A 115 4.27 -10.05 7.67
C ALA A 115 4.56 -11.54 7.82
N THR A 116 5.44 -12.10 6.98
CA THR A 116 5.81 -13.53 7.08
C THR A 116 6.53 -13.87 8.39
N ILE A 117 7.36 -12.96 8.90
CA ILE A 117 8.05 -13.13 10.18
C ILE A 117 7.03 -13.12 11.32
N ILE A 118 6.11 -12.15 11.32
CA ILE A 118 5.06 -12.02 12.34
C ILE A 118 4.15 -13.25 12.35
N CYS A 119 3.72 -13.71 11.17
CA CYS A 119 2.86 -14.88 11.02
C CYS A 119 3.62 -16.21 11.13
N LYS A 120 4.96 -16.18 11.32
CA LYS A 120 5.83 -17.36 11.37
C LYS A 120 5.73 -18.26 10.13
N SER A 121 5.45 -17.66 8.98
CA SER A 121 5.23 -18.33 7.68
C SER A 121 6.35 -18.07 6.67
N THR A 122 7.50 -17.56 7.11
CA THR A 122 8.63 -17.19 6.23
C THR A 122 9.08 -18.32 5.31
N LEU A 123 9.37 -19.51 5.86
CA LEU A 123 9.86 -20.64 5.05
C LEU A 123 8.83 -21.11 4.01
N GLN A 124 7.56 -21.14 4.40
CA GLN A 124 6.47 -21.53 3.52
C GLN A 124 6.29 -20.52 2.39
N THR A 125 6.31 -19.23 2.71
CA THR A 125 6.16 -18.13 1.75
C THR A 125 7.34 -18.10 0.77
N LEU A 126 8.58 -18.25 1.25
CA LEU A 126 9.78 -18.32 0.40
C LEU A 126 9.76 -19.50 -0.58
N LYS A 127 9.14 -20.63 -0.22
CA LYS A 127 8.98 -21.78 -1.11
C LYS A 127 7.80 -21.65 -2.07
N THR A 128 6.91 -20.69 -1.84
CA THR A 128 5.71 -20.51 -2.65
C THR A 128 6.04 -19.69 -3.90
N LYS A 129 6.08 -20.36 -5.06
CA LYS A 129 6.30 -19.74 -6.39
C LYS A 129 7.48 -18.74 -6.42
N PRO A 130 8.68 -19.12 -5.91
CA PRO A 130 9.78 -18.18 -5.66
C PRO A 130 10.24 -17.42 -6.90
N VAL A 131 10.29 -18.09 -8.06
CA VAL A 131 10.73 -17.50 -9.33
C VAL A 131 9.83 -16.33 -9.72
N TYR A 132 8.50 -16.53 -9.70
CA TYR A 132 7.55 -15.48 -10.02
C TYR A 132 7.65 -14.32 -9.02
N SER A 133 7.66 -14.62 -7.72
CA SER A 133 7.73 -13.60 -6.66
C SER A 133 8.96 -12.71 -6.79
N ILE A 134 10.14 -13.32 -6.94
CA ILE A 134 11.42 -12.61 -7.03
C ILE A 134 11.48 -11.78 -8.31
N ILE A 135 11.14 -12.36 -9.46
CA ILE A 135 11.18 -11.65 -10.73
C ILE A 135 10.25 -10.44 -10.69
N THR A 136 9.01 -10.61 -10.25
CA THR A 136 8.03 -9.51 -10.21
C THR A 136 8.42 -8.42 -9.23
N MET A 137 8.88 -8.76 -8.01
CA MET A 137 9.31 -7.75 -7.04
C MET A 137 10.55 -6.98 -7.52
N LEU A 138 11.56 -7.69 -8.05
CA LEU A 138 12.78 -7.04 -8.53
C LEU A 138 12.53 -6.19 -9.78
N SER A 139 11.75 -6.70 -10.75
CA SER A 139 11.47 -5.94 -11.98
C SER A 139 10.69 -4.68 -11.69
N THR A 140 9.67 -4.77 -10.83
CA THR A 140 8.83 -3.61 -10.49
C THR A 140 9.58 -2.61 -9.62
N ALA A 141 10.41 -3.05 -8.68
CA ALA A 141 11.31 -2.16 -7.93
C ALA A 141 12.35 -1.48 -8.86
N THR A 142 12.89 -2.21 -9.83
CA THR A 142 13.83 -1.65 -10.81
C THR A 142 13.16 -0.59 -11.69
N LEU A 143 11.94 -0.85 -12.16
CA LEU A 143 11.14 0.13 -12.90
C LEU A 143 10.89 1.39 -12.06
N ALA A 144 10.49 1.21 -10.80
CA ALA A 144 10.27 2.32 -9.87
C ALA A 144 11.51 3.18 -9.66
N VAL A 145 12.67 2.56 -9.40
CA VAL A 145 13.93 3.30 -9.25
C VAL A 145 14.36 3.97 -10.55
N SER A 146 14.22 3.28 -11.69
CA SER A 146 14.62 3.84 -12.98
C SER A 146 13.86 5.13 -13.34
N PHE A 147 12.60 5.26 -12.93
CA PHE A 147 11.80 6.47 -13.17
C PHE A 147 12.47 7.74 -12.61
N PHE A 148 13.03 7.66 -11.40
CA PHE A 148 13.68 8.81 -10.76
C PHE A 148 15.08 9.11 -11.32
N ILE A 149 15.65 8.21 -12.13
CA ILE A 149 17.00 8.35 -12.69
C ILE A 149 16.94 8.88 -14.12
N ILE A 150 15.92 8.48 -14.89
CA ILE A 150 15.80 8.87 -16.29
C ILE A 150 15.36 10.34 -16.45
N PRO A 151 15.87 11.05 -17.47
CA PRO A 151 15.36 12.36 -17.82
C PRO A 151 13.92 12.29 -18.35
N GLU A 152 13.17 13.39 -18.21
CA GLU A 152 11.78 13.51 -18.69
C GLU A 152 11.61 13.18 -20.18
N SER A 153 12.62 13.50 -21.00
CA SER A 153 12.63 13.17 -22.44
C SER A 153 12.54 11.67 -22.73
N PHE A 154 12.82 10.81 -21.75
CA PHE A 154 12.74 9.35 -21.87
C PHE A 154 11.47 8.74 -21.25
N PHE A 155 10.53 9.54 -20.75
CA PHE A 155 9.30 9.04 -20.11
C PHE A 155 8.44 8.16 -21.03
N SER A 156 8.41 8.44 -22.34
CA SER A 156 7.69 7.60 -23.32
C SER A 156 8.31 6.19 -23.43
N TYR A 157 9.64 6.08 -23.40
CA TYR A 157 10.34 4.79 -23.38
C TYR A 157 10.14 4.05 -22.06
N TRP A 158 10.13 4.76 -20.94
CA TRP A 158 9.80 4.17 -19.64
C TRP A 158 8.39 3.63 -19.61
N LEU A 159 7.41 4.36 -20.15
CA LEU A 159 6.01 3.92 -20.24
C LEU A 159 5.89 2.64 -21.08
N LEU A 160 6.57 2.59 -22.23
CA LEU A 160 6.63 1.38 -23.05
C LEU A 160 7.25 0.21 -22.29
N LEU A 161 8.39 0.42 -21.62
CA LEU A 161 9.07 -0.61 -20.85
C LEU A 161 8.21 -1.11 -19.67
N ALA A 162 7.54 -0.19 -18.97
CA ALA A 162 6.63 -0.50 -17.88
C ALA A 162 5.53 -1.45 -18.35
N VAL A 163 4.88 -1.17 -19.48
CA VAL A 163 3.86 -2.05 -20.07
C VAL A 163 4.46 -3.38 -20.51
N LEU A 164 5.57 -3.37 -21.27
CA LEU A 164 6.21 -4.57 -21.80
C LEU A 164 6.67 -5.54 -20.70
N VAL A 165 7.06 -5.03 -19.54
CA VAL A 165 7.49 -5.85 -18.40
C VAL A 165 6.29 -6.30 -17.58
N THR A 166 5.40 -5.39 -17.19
CA THR A 166 4.37 -5.69 -16.18
C THR A 166 3.15 -6.43 -16.74
N VAL A 167 2.79 -6.22 -18.00
CA VAL A 167 1.66 -6.93 -18.62
C VAL A 167 1.93 -8.45 -18.69
N PRO A 168 3.08 -8.93 -19.20
CA PRO A 168 3.40 -10.35 -19.15
C PRO A 168 3.43 -10.90 -17.73
N LEU A 169 3.99 -10.17 -16.76
CA LEU A 169 4.02 -10.62 -15.35
C LEU A 169 2.61 -10.80 -14.80
N PHE A 170 1.68 -9.89 -15.11
CA PHE A 170 0.30 -10.01 -14.69
C PHE A 170 -0.37 -11.28 -15.24
N PHE A 171 -0.15 -11.61 -16.51
CA PHE A 171 -0.74 -12.80 -17.14
C PHE A 171 -0.03 -14.11 -16.76
N LEU A 172 1.26 -14.05 -16.45
CA LEU A 172 2.06 -15.19 -15.98
C LEU A 172 1.89 -15.46 -14.48
N ARG A 173 1.07 -14.67 -13.79
CA ARG A 173 0.82 -14.86 -12.36
C ARG A 173 0.28 -16.28 -12.09
N PRO A 174 0.74 -16.94 -11.02
CA PRO A 174 0.21 -18.24 -10.66
C PRO A 174 -1.29 -18.18 -10.35
N ASP A 175 -2.05 -19.20 -10.77
CA ASP A 175 -3.44 -19.36 -10.36
C ASP A 175 -3.51 -19.73 -8.87
N GLU A 176 -4.44 -19.10 -8.15
CA GLU A 176 -4.70 -19.33 -6.72
C GLU A 176 -5.44 -20.66 -6.47
N GLY A 177 -5.89 -21.34 -7.53
CA GLY A 177 -6.64 -22.60 -7.43
C GLY A 177 -8.08 -22.38 -6.97
N GLU A 178 -8.86 -23.45 -6.92
CA GLU A 178 -10.19 -23.43 -6.32
C GLU A 178 -10.07 -23.73 -4.82
N GLU A 179 -10.57 -22.82 -3.99
CA GLU A 179 -10.66 -23.05 -2.56
C GLU A 179 -11.97 -23.77 -2.24
N GLU A 180 -11.89 -24.89 -1.51
CA GLU A 180 -13.04 -25.45 -0.80
C GLU A 180 -13.44 -24.48 0.31
N SER A 181 -14.40 -23.60 0.00
CA SER A 181 -14.98 -22.68 0.98
C SER A 181 -15.98 -23.43 1.88
N ASP A 182 -15.49 -24.16 2.88
CA ASP A 182 -16.31 -24.65 4.00
C ASP A 182 -16.67 -23.53 4.99
N ALA A 183 -16.15 -22.31 4.77
CA ALA A 183 -16.44 -21.17 5.62
C ALA A 183 -17.87 -20.67 5.38
N MET A 184 -18.66 -20.63 6.46
CA MET A 184 -19.99 -20.01 6.49
C MET A 184 -19.90 -18.56 6.01
N TYR A 185 -20.78 -18.18 5.08
CA TYR A 185 -20.95 -16.80 4.61
C TYR A 185 -21.24 -15.86 5.78
N ASP A 186 -20.39 -14.84 6.02
CA ASP A 186 -20.74 -13.78 6.96
C ASP A 186 -21.57 -12.71 6.24
N GLU A 187 -22.89 -12.88 6.27
CA GLU A 187 -23.85 -11.95 5.67
C GLU A 187 -23.74 -10.54 6.24
N ASN A 188 -23.22 -10.39 7.46
CA ASN A 188 -23.03 -9.07 8.06
C ASN A 188 -21.85 -8.36 7.41
N ALA A 189 -20.71 -9.02 7.18
CA ALA A 189 -19.54 -8.38 6.57
C ALA A 189 -19.88 -7.76 5.21
N ARG A 190 -20.61 -8.48 4.35
CA ARG A 190 -21.00 -8.00 3.01
C ARG A 190 -21.80 -6.69 3.02
N LYS A 191 -22.66 -6.47 4.02
CA LYS A 191 -23.43 -5.23 4.16
C LYS A 191 -22.53 -4.01 4.38
N TRP A 192 -21.31 -4.24 4.89
CA TRP A 192 -20.31 -3.21 5.16
C TRP A 192 -19.25 -3.08 4.07
N LEU A 193 -19.31 -3.88 2.99
CA LEU A 193 -18.32 -3.82 1.92
C LEU A 193 -18.26 -2.44 1.26
N ILE A 194 -19.40 -1.89 0.82
CA ILE A 194 -19.44 -0.57 0.19
C ILE A 194 -19.04 0.54 1.18
N PRO A 195 -19.57 0.60 2.42
CA PRO A 195 -19.06 1.53 3.43
C PRO A 195 -17.55 1.42 3.68
N ALA A 196 -16.99 0.20 3.72
CA ALA A 196 -15.56 0.00 3.94
C ALA A 196 -14.71 0.48 2.76
N ILE A 197 -15.15 0.26 1.51
CA ILE A 197 -14.47 0.81 0.33
C ILE A 197 -14.50 2.35 0.36
N LEU A 198 -15.66 2.95 0.66
CA LEU A 198 -15.77 4.41 0.77
C LEU A 198 -14.92 4.97 1.91
N LEU A 199 -14.84 4.28 3.04
CA LEU A 199 -13.97 4.66 4.16
C LEU A 199 -12.49 4.55 3.79
N LEU A 200 -12.08 3.48 3.08
CA LEU A 200 -10.72 3.31 2.59
C LEU A 200 -10.31 4.45 1.64
N LEU A 201 -11.19 4.79 0.69
CA LEU A 201 -10.95 5.89 -0.24
C LEU A 201 -10.94 7.24 0.47
N GLY A 202 -11.88 7.49 1.39
CA GLY A 202 -11.90 8.70 2.19
C GLY A 202 -10.61 8.87 3.00
N ALA A 203 -10.19 7.82 3.70
CA ALA A 203 -8.97 7.84 4.49
C ALA A 203 -7.71 8.04 3.62
N GLY A 204 -7.65 7.36 2.47
CA GLY A 204 -6.58 7.56 1.49
C GLY A 204 -6.48 8.99 0.97
N TYR A 205 -7.63 9.65 0.73
CA TYR A 205 -7.66 11.04 0.28
C TYR A 205 -7.11 12.01 1.34
N PHE A 206 -7.43 11.80 2.62
CA PHE A 206 -6.96 12.67 3.71
C PHE A 206 -5.52 12.37 4.15
N LEU A 207 -4.95 11.24 3.74
CA LEU A 207 -3.63 10.81 4.18
C LEU A 207 -2.53 11.82 3.81
N ASP A 208 -2.47 12.25 2.54
CA ASP A 208 -1.43 13.19 2.09
C ASP A 208 -1.48 14.56 2.80
N PRO A 209 -2.64 15.24 2.89
CA PRO A 209 -2.75 16.48 3.67
C PRO A 209 -2.35 16.33 5.15
N VAL A 210 -2.76 15.22 5.79
CA VAL A 210 -2.47 14.97 7.21
C VAL A 210 -0.98 14.69 7.42
N VAL A 211 -0.35 13.91 6.54
CA VAL A 211 1.10 13.64 6.56
C VAL A 211 1.89 14.92 6.29
N SER A 212 1.48 15.72 5.30
CA SER A 212 2.10 17.01 4.98
C SER A 212 2.01 17.98 6.14
N PHE A 213 0.86 18.08 6.80
CA PHE A 213 0.71 18.90 8.01
C PHE A 213 1.63 18.46 9.15
N ALA A 214 1.73 17.15 9.41
CA ALA A 214 2.62 16.61 10.45
C ALA A 214 4.10 16.86 10.10
N ALA A 215 4.46 16.70 8.83
CA ALA A 215 5.79 16.95 8.29
C ALA A 215 6.23 18.40 8.44
N GLU A 216 5.39 19.35 8.00
CA GLU A 216 5.68 20.78 8.10
C GLU A 216 5.80 21.22 9.56
N SER A 217 4.87 20.76 10.40
CA SER A 217 4.87 21.07 11.84
C SER A 217 6.13 20.56 12.56
N SER A 218 6.60 19.38 12.16
CA SER A 218 7.78 18.72 12.75
C SER A 218 9.11 19.10 12.09
N LYS A 219 9.06 19.89 11.01
CA LYS A 219 10.21 20.18 10.13
C LYS A 219 10.94 18.91 9.71
N ALA A 220 10.20 17.84 9.44
CA ALA A 220 10.78 16.58 8.99
C ALA A 220 11.36 16.75 7.56
N PRO A 221 12.45 16.06 7.21
CA PRO A 221 13.09 16.21 5.90
C PRO A 221 12.14 15.78 4.76
N LYS A 222 11.84 16.70 3.84
CA LYS A 222 10.86 16.48 2.74
C LYS A 222 11.10 15.17 1.95
N GLY A 223 12.36 14.84 1.67
CA GLY A 223 12.71 13.61 0.94
C GLY A 223 12.39 12.31 1.69
N VAL A 224 12.44 12.32 3.02
CA VAL A 224 12.08 11.15 3.86
C VAL A 224 10.56 10.97 3.91
N ILE A 225 9.79 12.06 3.81
CA ILE A 225 8.34 12.02 3.96
C ILE A 225 7.65 11.37 2.76
N GLY A 226 7.93 11.83 1.53
CA GLY A 226 7.25 11.31 0.35
C GLY A 226 7.60 9.85 0.06
N PHE A 227 8.88 9.56 -0.15
CA PHE A 227 9.30 8.23 -0.60
C PHE A 227 9.24 7.15 0.49
N LEU A 228 9.48 7.50 1.77
CA LEU A 228 9.54 6.51 2.85
C LEU A 228 8.27 6.52 3.70
N VAL A 229 7.89 7.67 4.28
CA VAL A 229 6.75 7.73 5.20
C VAL A 229 5.43 7.53 4.47
N LEU A 230 5.15 8.32 3.43
CA LEU A 230 3.89 8.26 2.69
C LEU A 230 3.74 6.93 1.95
N ALA A 231 4.81 6.43 1.32
CA ALA A 231 4.81 5.09 0.72
C ALA A 231 4.53 3.99 1.76
N THR A 232 5.14 4.06 2.96
CA THR A 232 4.87 3.07 4.02
C THR A 232 3.41 3.12 4.49
N LEU A 233 2.86 4.32 4.64
CA LEU A 233 1.48 4.52 5.10
C LEU A 233 0.45 4.11 4.05
N THR A 234 0.71 4.41 2.78
CA THR A 234 -0.15 4.00 1.67
C THR A 234 -0.06 2.50 1.39
N SER A 235 1.08 1.85 1.65
CA SER A 235 1.24 0.38 1.62
C SER A 235 0.73 -0.36 2.87
N TRP A 236 0.19 0.37 3.86
CA TRP A 236 -0.40 -0.22 5.06
C TRP A 236 -1.59 -1.16 4.80
N PRO A 237 -2.55 -0.83 3.90
CA PRO A 237 -3.64 -1.72 3.53
C PRO A 237 -3.14 -3.07 3.00
N GLU A 238 -2.10 -3.09 2.15
CA GLU A 238 -1.44 -4.28 1.61
C GLU A 238 -0.87 -5.13 2.72
N PHE A 239 -0.19 -4.48 3.68
CA PHE A 239 0.42 -5.16 4.81
C PHE A 239 -0.63 -5.84 5.71
N LYS A 240 -1.72 -5.13 6.04
CA LYS A 240 -2.85 -5.71 6.81
C LYS A 240 -3.50 -6.86 6.05
N SER A 241 -3.62 -6.74 4.73
CA SER A 241 -4.11 -7.81 3.87
C SER A 241 -3.20 -9.04 3.92
N CYS A 242 -1.89 -8.84 3.82
CA CYS A 242 -0.91 -9.93 3.93
C CYS A 242 -1.00 -10.64 5.29
N LEU A 243 -1.08 -9.89 6.39
CA LEU A 243 -1.24 -10.46 7.72
C LEU A 243 -2.51 -11.33 7.80
N ALA A 244 -3.63 -10.83 7.29
CA ALA A 244 -4.89 -11.58 7.27
C ALA A 244 -4.78 -12.87 6.43
N LEU A 245 -4.24 -12.80 5.22
CA LEU A 245 -4.07 -13.95 4.33
C LEU A 245 -3.09 -14.99 4.90
N LEU A 246 -1.95 -14.55 5.43
CA LEU A 246 -0.94 -15.42 6.03
C LEU A 246 -1.46 -16.08 7.32
N SER A 247 -2.23 -15.36 8.14
CA SER A 247 -2.87 -15.94 9.33
C SER A 247 -3.86 -17.07 8.99
N ARG A 248 -4.36 -17.09 7.76
CA ARG A 248 -5.25 -18.13 7.20
C ARG A 248 -4.48 -19.19 6.40
N ASN A 249 -3.15 -19.23 6.51
CA ASN A 249 -2.28 -20.16 5.82
C ASN A 249 -2.39 -20.06 4.27
N LYS A 250 -2.59 -18.85 3.74
CA LYS A 250 -2.68 -18.57 2.29
C LYS A 250 -1.45 -17.80 1.77
N PRO A 251 -0.25 -18.42 1.72
CA PRO A 251 0.98 -17.75 1.30
C PRO A 251 0.95 -17.28 -0.15
N LEU A 252 0.31 -18.03 -1.06
CA LEU A 252 0.22 -17.62 -2.46
C LEU A 252 -0.65 -16.37 -2.63
N ALA A 253 -1.79 -16.31 -1.94
CA ALA A 253 -2.65 -15.13 -1.95
C ALA A 253 -1.92 -13.89 -1.39
N ALA A 254 -1.13 -14.04 -0.32
CA ALA A 254 -0.33 -12.95 0.23
C ALA A 254 0.76 -12.46 -0.74
N ILE A 255 1.43 -13.38 -1.45
CA ILE A 255 2.38 -13.04 -2.52
C ILE A 255 1.67 -12.30 -3.67
N LEU A 256 0.49 -12.78 -4.07
CA LEU A 256 -0.27 -12.18 -5.15
C LEU A 256 -0.81 -10.81 -4.77
N ASN A 257 -1.28 -10.62 -3.53
CA ASN A 257 -1.61 -9.31 -3.00
C ASN A 257 -0.48 -8.30 -3.26
N ILE A 258 0.76 -8.66 -2.90
CA ILE A 258 1.92 -7.77 -3.07
C ILE A 258 2.37 -7.63 -4.53
N THR A 259 2.48 -8.73 -5.26
CA THR A 259 2.98 -8.68 -6.64
C THR A 259 1.99 -7.99 -7.58
N ILE A 260 0.69 -8.15 -7.36
CA ILE A 260 -0.36 -7.45 -8.10
C ILE A 260 -0.45 -5.99 -7.67
N SER A 261 -0.32 -5.66 -6.38
CA SER A 261 -0.18 -4.28 -5.93
C SER A 261 1.02 -3.58 -6.57
N ASN A 262 2.18 -4.25 -6.64
CA ASN A 262 3.36 -3.71 -7.30
C ASN A 262 3.15 -3.47 -8.80
N ILE A 263 2.54 -4.43 -9.52
CA ILE A 263 2.21 -4.26 -10.93
C ILE A 263 1.25 -3.07 -11.12
N THR A 264 0.22 -3.00 -10.28
CA THR A 264 -0.81 -1.96 -10.34
C THR A 264 -0.23 -0.59 -10.01
N ASN A 265 0.71 -0.49 -9.07
CA ASN A 265 1.43 0.76 -8.78
C ASN A 265 2.26 1.26 -9.97
N ILE A 266 2.93 0.34 -10.69
CA ILE A 266 3.60 0.70 -11.95
C ILE A 266 2.57 1.19 -12.99
N TRP A 267 1.39 0.56 -13.08
CA TRP A 267 0.33 1.01 -14.00
C TRP A 267 -0.26 2.37 -13.61
N LEU A 268 -0.43 2.63 -12.32
CA LEU A 268 -0.86 3.94 -11.81
C LEU A 268 0.15 5.01 -12.21
N ALA A 269 1.43 4.80 -11.94
CA ALA A 269 2.49 5.72 -12.35
C ALA A 269 2.54 5.89 -13.87
N ALA A 270 2.46 4.80 -14.64
CA ALA A 270 2.42 4.85 -16.10
C ALA A 270 1.20 5.62 -16.63
N GLY A 271 0.03 5.45 -16.01
CA GLY A 271 -1.18 6.21 -16.33
C GLY A 271 -1.00 7.71 -16.06
N GLY A 272 -0.41 8.06 -14.91
CA GLY A 272 -0.09 9.45 -14.56
C GLY A 272 0.91 10.08 -15.54
N ILE A 273 1.96 9.35 -15.91
CA ILE A 273 2.95 9.81 -16.90
C ILE A 273 2.30 9.97 -18.28
N GLY A 274 1.46 9.01 -18.69
CA GLY A 274 0.72 9.10 -19.95
C GLY A 274 -0.17 10.34 -20.00
N PHE A 275 -0.90 10.62 -18.92
CA PHE A 275 -1.69 11.84 -18.79
C PHE A 275 -0.82 13.10 -18.87
N TYR A 276 0.29 13.13 -18.13
CA TYR A 276 1.25 14.24 -18.13
C TYR A 276 1.77 14.54 -19.54
N LEU A 277 2.20 13.51 -20.28
CA LEU A 277 2.70 13.65 -21.66
C LEU A 277 1.63 14.14 -22.65
N LEU A 278 0.36 13.82 -22.42
CA LEU A 278 -0.76 14.32 -23.24
C LEU A 278 -1.16 15.77 -22.91
N SER A 279 -0.75 16.27 -21.73
CA SER A 279 -1.09 17.60 -21.24
C SER A 279 -0.03 18.68 -21.51
N GLN A 280 1.15 18.28 -22.00
CA GLN A 280 2.18 19.19 -22.51
C GLN A 280 1.89 19.60 -23.96
#